data_AF-A0AA35I8I1-F1
#
_entry.id   AF-A0AA35I8I1-F1
#
_cell.length_a   1.000
_cell.length_b   1.000
_cell.length_c   1.000
_cell.angle_alpha   90.00
_cell.angle_beta   90.00
_cell.angle_gamma   90.00
#
_symmetry.space_group_name_H-M   'P 1'
#
loop_
_entity.id
_entity.type
_entity.pdbx_description
1 polymer ?
#
loop_
_entity_poly.entity_id
_entity_poly.type
_entity_poly.pdbx_seq_one_letter_code
_entity_poly.pdbx_strand_id
1 'polypeptide(L)'
;MSNLAQHYTSGPSLFGGLSGVLYGLLGHIWLYQWLAPNRYFNLPKGVLVMMLIWLVVCLTGVVGTLGLGQIANAAHVGGLLIGCLTGLLGGALARRKLSA
;
A
#
# COMPACT_ATOMS: atom_id res chain seq x y z
N MET A 1 -8.21 -7.77 0.10
CA MET A 1 -9.05 -6.66 0.61
C MET A 1 -9.13 -5.45 -0.31
N SER A 2 -8.20 -5.26 -1.25
CA SER A 2 -8.26 -4.14 -2.21
C SER A 2 -9.52 -4.17 -3.10
N ASN A 3 -9.88 -5.35 -3.61
CA ASN A 3 -11.04 -5.49 -4.50
C ASN A 3 -12.38 -5.42 -3.75
N LEU A 4 -12.41 -5.82 -2.47
CA LEU A 4 -13.63 -5.77 -1.66
C LEU A 4 -13.98 -4.34 -1.25
N ALA A 5 -12.98 -3.56 -0.81
CA ALA A 5 -13.17 -2.16 -0.44
C ALA A 5 -13.71 -1.32 -1.61
N GLN A 6 -13.21 -1.58 -2.83
CA GLN A 6 -13.67 -0.91 -4.05
C GLN A 6 -15.08 -1.36 -4.48
N HIS A 7 -15.42 -2.64 -4.31
CA HIS A 7 -16.77 -3.14 -4.59
C HIS A 7 -17.82 -2.44 -3.71
N TYR A 8 -17.51 -2.21 -2.44
CA TYR A 8 -18.41 -1.51 -1.51
C TYR A 8 -18.55 -0.01 -1.77
N THR A 9 -17.56 0.65 -2.39
CA THR A 9 -17.60 2.10 -2.64
C THR A 9 -17.97 2.51 -4.07
N SER A 10 -17.88 1.61 -5.06
CA SER A 10 -18.03 1.96 -6.48
C SER A 10 -18.95 1.04 -7.30
N GLY A 11 -19.54 -0.01 -6.70
CA GLY A 11 -20.32 -1.02 -7.43
C GLY A 11 -19.43 -2.01 -8.21
N PRO A 12 -20.02 -3.00 -8.94
CA PRO A 12 -19.29 -4.02 -9.69
C PRO A 12 -18.69 -3.45 -10.99
N SER A 13 -17.71 -2.54 -10.86
CA SER A 13 -16.88 -2.10 -11.98
C SER A 13 -15.72 -3.08 -12.17
N LEU A 14 -15.43 -3.43 -13.42
CA LEU A 14 -14.34 -4.31 -13.84
C LEU A 14 -12.98 -3.62 -13.65
N PHE A 15 -12.57 -3.34 -12.42
CA PHE A 15 -11.29 -2.72 -12.09
C PHE A 15 -10.60 -3.53 -11.00
N GLY A 16 -9.66 -4.40 -11.44
CA GLY A 16 -8.74 -5.16 -10.61
C GLY A 16 -7.33 -4.66 -10.84
N GLY A 17 -6.97 -3.53 -10.22
CA GLY A 17 -5.64 -2.97 -10.34
C GLY A 17 -4.64 -3.72 -9.44
N LEU A 18 -3.69 -4.44 -10.03
CA LEU A 18 -2.49 -4.97 -9.35
C LEU A 18 -1.79 -3.93 -8.45
N SER A 19 -1.98 -2.64 -8.74
CA SER A 19 -1.48 -1.51 -7.97
C SER A 19 -1.95 -1.48 -6.50
N GLY A 20 -3.17 -1.94 -6.18
CA GLY A 20 -3.60 -2.06 -4.78
C GLY A 20 -2.77 -3.08 -3.99
N VAL A 21 -2.36 -4.17 -4.63
CA VAL A 21 -1.47 -5.19 -4.06
C VAL A 21 -0.06 -4.61 -3.88
N LEU A 22 0.42 -3.83 -4.85
CA LEU A 22 1.72 -3.15 -4.75
C LEU A 22 1.77 -2.17 -3.56
N TYR A 23 0.73 -1.36 -3.35
CA TYR A 23 0.67 -0.48 -2.18
C TYR A 23 0.59 -1.26 -0.86
N GLY A 24 -0.08 -2.42 -0.83
CA GLY A 24 -0.08 -3.30 0.33
C GLY A 24 1.29 -3.90 0.62
N LEU A 25 2.00 -4.37 -0.40
CA LEU A 25 3.35 -4.88 -0.23
C LEU A 25 4.33 -3.77 0.20
N LEU A 26 4.20 -2.57 -0.39
CA LEU A 26 4.97 -1.39 -0.02
C LEU A 26 4.80 -1.07 1.48
N GLY A 27 3.56 -0.96 1.96
CA GLY A 27 3.27 -0.68 3.37
C GLY A 27 3.79 -1.77 4.31
N HIS A 28 3.67 -3.03 3.91
CA HIS A 28 4.17 -4.17 4.67
C HIS A 28 5.69 -4.12 4.83
N ILE A 29 6.41 -4.04 3.71
CA ILE A 29 7.88 -4.02 3.70
C ILE A 29 8.39 -2.79 4.45
N TRP A 30 7.77 -1.62 4.23
CA TRP A 30 8.18 -0.37 4.87
C TRP A 30 8.15 -0.42 6.39
N LEU A 31 7.07 -0.89 7.00
CA LEU A 31 6.99 -0.96 8.47
C LEU A 31 7.73 -2.18 9.01
N TYR A 32 7.70 -3.32 8.32
CA TYR A 32 8.44 -4.50 8.73
C TYR A 32 9.95 -4.25 8.82
N GLN A 33 10.56 -3.65 7.77
CA GLN A 33 12.00 -3.36 7.76
C GLN A 33 12.42 -2.34 8.84
N TRP A 34 11.49 -1.48 9.28
CA TRP A 34 11.75 -0.49 10.32
C TRP A 34 11.77 -1.11 11.72
N LEU A 35 10.92 -2.12 11.95
CA LEU A 35 10.81 -2.85 13.22
C LEU A 35 11.81 -4.01 13.35
N ALA A 36 12.08 -4.70 12.26
CA ALA A 36 12.99 -5.84 12.19
C ALA A 36 13.93 -5.66 10.97
N PRO A 37 14.97 -4.81 11.10
CA PRO A 37 15.89 -4.55 10.00
C PRO A 37 16.57 -5.85 9.56
N ASN A 38 16.27 -6.28 8.34
CA ASN A 38 16.80 -7.50 7.75
C ASN A 38 17.42 -7.18 6.39
N ARG A 39 18.59 -7.76 6.09
CA ARG A 39 19.35 -7.52 4.86
C ARG A 39 18.57 -7.90 3.57
N TYR A 40 17.56 -8.77 3.68
CA TYR A 40 16.72 -9.18 2.54
C TYR A 40 15.66 -8.15 2.15
N PHE A 41 15.27 -7.25 3.05
CA PHE A 41 14.26 -6.22 2.79
C PHE A 41 14.91 -4.84 2.74
N ASN A 42 15.33 -4.44 1.55
CA ASN A 42 15.98 -3.16 1.31
C ASN A 42 15.19 -2.34 0.30
N LEU A 43 14.10 -1.73 0.77
CA LEU A 43 13.25 -0.91 -0.07
C LEU A 43 13.96 0.44 -0.36
N PRO A 44 14.28 0.76 -1.64
CA PRO A 44 14.93 2.02 -1.97
C PRO A 44 14.02 3.19 -1.59
N LYS A 45 14.54 4.12 -0.78
CA LYS A 45 13.78 5.29 -0.28
C LYS A 45 13.14 6.10 -1.41
N GLY A 46 13.82 6.19 -2.57
CA GLY A 46 13.29 6.88 -3.75
C GLY A 46 12.01 6.28 -4.29
N VAL A 47 11.90 4.94 -4.34
CA VAL A 47 10.69 4.25 -4.82
C VAL A 47 9.54 4.48 -3.85
N LEU A 48 9.78 4.40 -2.54
CA LEU A 48 8.77 4.66 -1.53
C LEU A 48 8.21 6.08 -1.64
N VAL A 49 9.09 7.08 -1.70
CA VAL A 49 8.70 8.49 -1.79
C VAL A 49 7.93 8.74 -3.08
N MET A 50 8.40 8.21 -4.21
CA MET A 50 7.72 8.34 -5.50
C MET A 50 6.33 7.71 -5.47
N MET A 51 6.16 6.52 -4.90
CA MET A 51 4.85 5.87 -4.78
C MET A 51 3.90 6.62 -3.84
N LEU A 52 4.40 7.19 -2.73
CA LEU A 52 3.57 8.01 -1.84
C LEU A 52 3.13 9.33 -2.51
N ILE A 53 4.04 10.00 -3.22
CA ILE A 53 3.72 11.20 -4.00
C ILE A 53 2.68 10.86 -5.06
N TRP A 54 2.86 9.75 -5.78
CA TRP A 54 1.91 9.28 -6.79
C TRP A 54 0.53 9.00 -6.19
N LEU A 55 0.46 8.39 -5.01
CA LEU A 55 -0.81 8.19 -4.28
C LEU A 55 -1.51 9.51 -3.98
N VAL A 56 -0.79 10.50 -3.48
CA VAL A 56 -1.36 11.84 -3.18
C VAL A 56 -1.86 12.49 -4.47
N VAL A 57 -1.09 12.44 -5.55
CA VAL A 57 -1.52 12.96 -6.86
C VAL A 57 -2.80 12.25 -7.35
N CYS A 58 -2.88 10.92 -7.24
CA CYS A 58 -4.09 10.18 -7.57
C CYS A 58 -5.28 10.56 -6.67
N LEU A 59 -5.06 10.78 -5.37
CA LEU A 59 -6.08 11.20 -4.40
C LEU A 59 -6.60 12.61 -4.65
N THR A 60 -5.76 13.55 -5.12
CA THR A 60 -6.18 14.93 -5.44
C THR A 60 -7.14 15.02 -6.63
N GLY A 61 -7.40 13.92 -7.34
CA GLY A 61 -8.38 13.90 -8.43
C GLY A 61 -7.91 14.55 -9.73
N VAL A 62 -6.70 15.13 -9.76
CA VAL A 62 -6.07 15.71 -10.97
C VAL A 62 -6.06 14.70 -12.11
N VAL A 63 -5.82 13.43 -11.80
CA VAL A 63 -5.78 12.36 -12.79
C VAL A 63 -7.18 12.01 -13.33
N GLY A 64 -8.22 12.15 -12.50
CA GLY A 64 -9.61 12.03 -12.93
C GLY A 64 -10.03 13.17 -13.87
N THR A 65 -9.54 14.39 -13.62
CA THR A 65 -9.79 15.55 -14.50
C THR A 65 -9.05 15.47 -15.84
N LEU A 66 -7.96 14.68 -15.93
CA LEU A 66 -7.19 14.44 -17.15
C LEU A 66 -7.76 13.31 -18.03
N GLY A 67 -8.92 12.75 -17.69
CA GLY A 67 -9.59 11.71 -18.50
C GLY A 67 -8.98 10.31 -18.38
N LEU A 68 -8.06 10.09 -17.43
CA LEU A 68 -7.38 8.81 -17.21
C LEU A 68 -8.23 7.78 -16.40
N GLY A 69 -9.53 8.03 -16.24
CA GLY A 69 -10.49 7.13 -15.59
C GLY A 69 -10.59 7.30 -14.06
N GLN A 70 -11.63 6.72 -13.46
CA GLN A 70 -11.79 6.67 -12.00
C GLN A 70 -10.73 5.74 -11.41
N ILE A 71 -9.58 6.32 -11.07
CA ILE A 71 -8.53 5.59 -10.38
C ILE A 71 -9.10 5.10 -9.06
N ALA A 72 -8.89 3.80 -8.83
CA ALA A 72 -9.27 3.07 -7.63
C ALA A 72 -8.49 3.54 -6.39
N ASN A 73 -8.58 4.82 -6.05
CA ASN A 73 -7.90 5.45 -4.93
C ASN A 73 -8.20 4.72 -3.61
N ALA A 74 -9.43 4.24 -3.45
CA ALA A 74 -9.84 3.42 -2.31
C ALA A 74 -9.07 2.09 -2.24
N ALA A 75 -8.76 1.45 -3.37
CA ALA A 75 -7.99 0.22 -3.41
C ALA A 75 -6.51 0.44 -3.10
N HIS A 76 -5.92 1.56 -3.53
CA HIS A 76 -4.53 1.91 -3.20
C HIS A 76 -4.37 2.28 -1.73
N VAL A 77 -5.25 3.15 -1.20
CA VAL A 77 -5.24 3.53 0.21
C VAL A 77 -5.55 2.33 1.10
N GLY A 78 -6.59 1.55 0.78
CA GLY A 78 -6.93 0.34 1.53
C GLY A 78 -5.83 -0.71 1.50
N GLY A 79 -5.15 -0.87 0.35
CA GLY A 79 -3.97 -1.70 0.21
C GLY A 79 -2.85 -1.25 1.14
N LEU A 80 -2.45 0.02 1.06
CA LEU A 80 -1.39 0.61 1.88
C LEU A 80 -1.66 0.46 3.38
N LEU A 81 -2.88 0.77 3.83
CA LEU A 81 -3.25 0.68 5.25
C LEU A 81 -3.14 -0.75 5.80
N ILE A 82 -3.65 -1.74 5.06
CA ILE A 82 -3.56 -3.15 5.46
C ILE A 82 -2.10 -3.64 5.40
N GLY A 83 -1.36 -3.19 4.38
CA GLY A 83 0.07 -3.40 4.27
C GLY A 83 0.81 -2.94 5.52
N CYS A 84 0.63 -1.68 5.90
CA CYS A 84 1.20 -1.10 7.10
C CYS A 84 0.82 -1.88 8.37
N LEU A 85 -0.46 -2.23 8.55
CA LEU A 85 -0.90 -3.00 9.71
C LEU A 85 -0.20 -4.37 9.79
N THR A 86 -0.13 -5.10 8.69
CA THR A 86 0.53 -6.41 8.65
C THR A 86 2.05 -6.30 8.83
N GLY A 87 2.68 -5.24 8.30
CA GLY A 87 4.10 -4.95 8.50
C GLY A 87 4.43 -4.63 9.96
N LEU A 88 3.58 -3.84 10.63
CA LEU A 88 3.68 -3.55 12.06
C LEU A 88 3.57 -4.81 12.92
N LEU A 89 2.53 -5.60 12.69
CA LEU A 89 2.29 -6.84 13.45
C LEU A 89 3.40 -7.86 13.21
N GLY A 90 3.79 -8.08 11.96
CA GLY A 90 4.87 -9.00 11.58
C GLY A 90 6.22 -8.56 12.14
N GLY A 91 6.54 -7.26 12.04
CA GLY A 91 7.77 -6.68 12.57
C GLY A 91 7.83 -6.75 14.11
N ALA A 92 6.72 -6.46 14.79
CA ALA A 92 6.64 -6.56 16.24
C ALA A 92 6.81 -8.02 16.73
N LEU A 93 6.18 -9.00 16.08
CA LEU A 93 6.37 -10.42 16.39
C LEU A 93 7.81 -10.89 16.15
N ALA A 94 8.41 -10.49 15.04
CA ALA A 94 9.81 -10.81 14.72
C ALA A 94 10.78 -10.20 15.73
N ARG A 95 10.58 -8.94 16.13
CA ARG A 95 11.39 -8.27 17.15
C ARG A 95 11.28 -8.94 18.53
N ARG A 96 10.09 -9.40 18.91
CA ARG A 96 9.88 -10.17 20.17
C ARG A 96 10.63 -11.49 20.15
N LYS A 97 10.67 -12.21 19.03
CA LYS A 97 11.47 -13.45 18.87
C LYS A 97 12.99 -13.21 18.91
N LEU A 98 13.46 -12.03 18.52
CA LEU A 98 14.88 -11.66 18.63
C LEU A 98 15.30 -11.23 20.04
N SER A 99 14.33 -10.92 20.93
CA SER A 99 14.58 -10.45 22.29
C SER A 99 14.33 -11.54 23.36
N ALA A 100 13.98 -12.75 22.95
CA ALA A 100 13.75 -13.92 23.79
C ALA A 100 14.83 -14.97 23.51
#